data_AF-A0A4Y6URL8-F1
#
_entry.id   AF-A0A4Y6URL8-F1
#
_cell.length_a   1.000
_cell.length_b   1.000
_cell.length_c   1.000
_cell.angle_alpha   90.00
_cell.angle_beta   90.00
_cell.angle_gamma   90.00
#
_symmetry.space_group_name_H-M   'P 1'
#
loop_
_entity.id
_entity.type
_entity.pdbx_description
1 polymer ?
#
loop_
_entity_poly.entity_id
_entity_poly.type
_entity_poly.pdbx_seq_one_letter_code
_entity_poly.pdbx_strand_id
1 'polypeptide(L)'
;MKIFLGRVNKSKDIDELKRVVNEAIELGVRLNFPNQGSIYGKVYEKEYSFTDFVIRKISELRKSSEGSRNIEVASGIVCQLISKGAILYNISSIYVIDELEEFESHKANMKNAYADYENRALDFITIVQSATSGKVRDVKIDNSTLCLEYSQDSKVDVAKITNGARGLGITQEGVQYGRNIIKIGKSEVEIITENAIRNYVGLADGSNIVLTFDTGLGELEVRLYPDKQNLIKVEVEDQEKWKKLQNCEERIGEKCLLGGCSVRDAIERGFFTRSGELIRSETISQSDATKVGPWAKREKMRKASSLEETVGRSL
;
A
#
# COMPACT_ATOMS: atom_id res chain seq x y z
N MET A 1 -6.60 7.32 8.59
CA MET A 1 -5.66 7.11 9.73
C MET A 1 -6.14 7.75 11.03
N LYS A 2 -6.13 9.10 11.19
CA LYS A 2 -6.46 9.79 12.46
C LYS A 2 -7.79 9.36 13.12
N ILE A 3 -8.84 9.21 12.32
CA ILE A 3 -10.16 8.73 12.78
C ILE A 3 -10.04 7.35 13.45
N PHE A 4 -9.33 6.42 12.81
CA PHE A 4 -9.15 5.06 13.32
C PHE A 4 -8.28 5.01 14.56
N LEU A 5 -7.20 5.80 14.65
CA LEU A 5 -6.42 5.92 15.89
C LEU A 5 -7.31 6.40 17.05
N GLY A 6 -8.18 7.38 16.81
CA GLY A 6 -9.14 7.84 17.80
C GLY A 6 -10.13 6.76 18.25
N ARG A 7 -10.62 5.93 17.31
CA ARG A 7 -11.54 4.82 17.59
C ARG A 7 -10.86 3.67 18.35
N VAL A 8 -9.64 3.30 17.97
CA VAL A 8 -8.81 2.33 18.70
C VAL A 8 -8.65 2.79 20.15
N ASN A 9 -8.31 4.07 20.36
CA ASN A 9 -8.11 4.58 21.72
C ASN A 9 -9.39 4.51 22.58
N LYS A 10 -10.56 4.75 21.97
CA LYS A 10 -11.88 4.73 22.61
C LYS A 10 -12.46 3.33 22.82
N SER A 11 -11.88 2.29 22.21
CA SER A 11 -12.38 0.92 22.34
C SER A 11 -12.36 0.49 23.81
N LYS A 12 -13.47 -0.06 24.29
CA LYS A 12 -13.70 -0.41 25.70
C LYS A 12 -13.30 -1.85 26.01
N ASP A 13 -13.36 -2.72 25.02
CA ASP A 13 -13.03 -4.14 25.12
C ASP A 13 -12.34 -4.64 23.84
N ILE A 14 -11.85 -5.88 23.91
CA ILE A 14 -11.07 -6.48 22.82
C ILE A 14 -11.91 -6.78 21.57
N ASP A 15 -13.21 -7.03 21.74
CA ASP A 15 -14.14 -7.31 20.64
C ASP A 15 -14.49 -6.03 19.87
N GLU A 16 -14.66 -4.90 20.57
CA GLU A 16 -14.78 -3.58 19.96
C GLU A 16 -13.50 -3.20 19.21
N LEU A 17 -12.33 -3.44 19.82
CA LEU A 17 -11.04 -3.22 19.16
C LEU A 17 -10.94 -4.03 17.86
N LYS A 18 -11.30 -5.32 17.90
CA LYS A 18 -11.31 -6.19 16.71
C LYS A 18 -12.19 -5.63 15.59
N ARG A 19 -13.41 -5.15 15.91
CA ARG A 19 -14.30 -4.52 14.91
C ARG A 19 -13.66 -3.28 14.28
N VAL A 20 -13.06 -2.41 15.10
CA VAL A 20 -12.37 -1.21 14.60
C VAL A 20 -11.19 -1.56 13.69
N VAL A 21 -10.41 -2.58 14.06
CA VAL A 21 -9.26 -3.04 13.25
C VAL A 21 -9.71 -3.65 11.93
N ASN A 22 -10.76 -4.49 11.92
CA ASN A 22 -11.31 -5.06 10.71
C ASN A 22 -11.77 -3.97 9.74
N GLU A 23 -12.55 -3.01 10.22
CA GLU A 23 -13.02 -1.89 9.40
C GLU A 23 -11.85 -1.02 8.89
N ALA A 24 -10.79 -0.83 9.70
CA ALA A 24 -9.60 -0.12 9.26
C ALA A 24 -8.88 -0.85 8.11
N ILE A 25 -8.77 -2.18 8.20
CA ILE A 25 -8.18 -3.02 7.14
C ILE A 25 -9.03 -2.94 5.87
N GLU A 26 -10.35 -3.10 6.00
CA GLU A 26 -11.32 -3.04 4.89
C GLU A 26 -11.34 -1.67 4.19
N LEU A 27 -11.21 -0.57 4.94
CA LEU A 27 -11.13 0.79 4.39
C LEU A 27 -9.71 1.17 3.92
N GLY A 28 -8.78 0.22 3.84
CA GLY A 28 -7.46 0.44 3.25
C GLY A 28 -6.55 1.35 4.06
N VAL A 29 -6.69 1.36 5.39
CA VAL A 29 -5.77 2.09 6.26
C VAL A 29 -4.35 1.54 6.07
N ARG A 30 -3.40 2.43 5.83
CA ARG A 30 -1.96 2.15 5.77
C ARG A 30 -1.45 1.73 7.14
N LEU A 31 -1.19 0.45 7.33
CA LEU A 31 -0.76 -0.10 8.61
C LEU A 31 0.62 0.43 9.01
N ASN A 32 1.50 0.61 8.03
CA ASN A 32 2.92 0.91 8.21
C ASN A 32 3.25 2.40 8.11
N PHE A 33 2.25 3.27 7.94
CA PHE A 33 2.50 4.70 7.86
C PHE A 33 3.09 5.23 9.19
N PRO A 34 4.31 5.80 9.19
CA PRO A 34 4.96 6.24 10.41
C PRO A 34 4.32 7.54 10.92
N ASN A 35 3.86 7.52 12.17
CA ASN A 35 3.40 8.70 12.88
C ASN A 35 4.47 9.14 13.87
N GLN A 36 4.68 10.45 14.00
CA GLN A 36 5.62 10.99 14.99
C GLN A 36 4.98 11.04 16.37
N GLY A 37 5.76 10.70 17.40
CA GLY A 37 5.36 10.70 18.80
C GLY A 37 5.74 9.42 19.53
N SER A 38 5.62 9.46 20.86
CA SER A 38 5.85 8.30 21.72
C SER A 38 4.53 7.85 22.33
N ILE A 39 4.13 6.62 22.05
CA ILE A 39 2.85 6.07 22.54
C ILE A 39 3.00 5.27 23.84
N TYR A 40 4.24 4.91 24.21
CA TYR A 40 4.58 4.25 25.48
C TYR A 40 5.35 5.18 26.45
N GLY A 41 5.50 6.47 26.11
CA GLY A 41 6.24 7.44 26.93
C GLY A 41 7.77 7.23 26.94
N LYS A 42 8.30 6.39 26.04
CA LYS A 42 9.73 6.14 25.89
C LYS A 42 10.34 7.14 24.90
N VAL A 43 11.31 7.93 25.39
CA VAL A 43 11.94 9.03 24.62
C VAL A 43 12.66 8.56 23.34
N TYR A 44 13.08 7.29 23.28
CA TYR A 44 13.72 6.68 22.11
C TYR A 44 12.73 6.11 21.08
N GLU A 45 11.46 5.94 21.44
CA GLU A 45 10.39 5.49 20.53
C GLU A 45 9.64 6.72 20.03
N LYS A 46 10.17 7.35 18.98
CA LYS A 46 9.65 8.62 18.43
C LYS A 46 8.72 8.45 17.24
N GLU A 47 8.55 7.22 16.77
CA GLU A 47 7.70 6.89 15.63
C GLU A 47 6.81 5.72 16.02
N TYR A 48 5.59 5.64 15.49
CA TYR A 48 4.71 4.50 15.69
C TYR A 48 3.81 4.28 14.47
N SER A 49 3.48 3.02 14.19
CA SER A 49 2.51 2.65 13.16
C SER A 49 1.09 2.51 13.72
N PHE A 50 0.11 2.29 12.83
CA PHE A 50 -1.23 1.91 13.29
C PHE A 50 -1.19 0.61 14.10
N THR A 51 -0.38 -0.35 13.65
CA THR A 51 -0.17 -1.63 14.33
C THR A 51 0.40 -1.45 15.73
N ASP A 52 1.43 -0.61 15.91
CA ASP A 52 1.98 -0.31 17.23
C ASP A 52 0.91 0.27 18.17
N PHE A 53 0.06 1.15 17.64
CA PHE A 53 -1.01 1.78 18.41
C PHE A 53 -2.11 0.78 18.83
N VAL A 54 -2.45 -0.17 17.96
CA VAL A 54 -3.37 -1.27 18.26
C VAL A 54 -2.78 -2.19 19.33
N ILE A 55 -1.50 -2.57 19.21
CA ILE A 55 -0.82 -3.45 20.18
C ILE A 55 -0.76 -2.79 21.56
N ARG A 56 -0.47 -1.48 21.63
CA ARG A 56 -0.56 -0.72 22.89
C ARG A 56 -1.94 -0.87 23.52
N LYS A 57 -2.99 -0.69 22.71
CA LYS A 57 -4.37 -0.79 23.19
C LYS A 57 -4.73 -2.20 23.65
N ILE A 58 -4.22 -3.23 22.98
CA ILE A 58 -4.33 -4.63 23.44
C ILE A 58 -3.75 -4.78 24.84
N SER A 59 -2.54 -4.26 25.10
CA SER A 59 -1.90 -4.32 26.42
C SER A 59 -2.74 -3.64 27.50
N GLU A 60 -3.33 -2.48 27.21
CA GLU A 60 -4.21 -1.76 28.13
C GLU A 60 -5.48 -2.54 28.48
N LEU A 61 -6.15 -3.08 27.46
CA LEU A 61 -7.41 -3.80 27.64
C LEU A 61 -7.21 -5.14 28.38
N ARG A 62 -6.10 -5.86 28.09
CA ARG A 62 -5.75 -7.11 28.79
C ARG A 62 -5.52 -6.90 30.28
N LYS A 63 -4.85 -5.80 30.67
CA LYS A 63 -4.62 -5.48 32.10
C LYS A 63 -5.92 -5.22 32.87
N SER A 64 -6.98 -4.84 32.17
CA SER A 64 -8.28 -4.49 32.76
C SER A 64 -9.29 -5.65 32.81
N SER A 65 -8.98 -6.81 32.25
CA SER A 65 -9.94 -7.93 32.13
C SER A 65 -9.28 -9.31 32.17
N GLU A 66 -9.63 -10.13 33.16
CA GLU A 66 -9.15 -11.51 33.31
C GLU A 66 -9.90 -12.47 32.37
N GLY A 67 -9.18 -13.24 31.55
CA GLY A 67 -9.77 -14.34 30.76
C GLY A 67 -8.97 -14.79 29.54
N SER A 68 -8.93 -16.10 29.28
CA SER A 68 -8.23 -16.73 28.14
C SER A 68 -8.78 -16.27 26.77
N ARG A 69 -10.08 -16.01 26.68
CA ARG A 69 -10.74 -15.49 25.46
C ARG A 69 -10.14 -14.17 24.98
N ASN A 70 -9.72 -13.30 25.89
CA ASN A 70 -9.11 -12.02 25.51
C ASN A 70 -7.74 -12.20 24.85
N ILE A 71 -6.99 -13.23 25.26
CA ILE A 71 -5.68 -13.55 24.68
C ILE A 71 -5.85 -14.13 23.28
N GLU A 72 -6.82 -15.01 23.07
CA GLU A 72 -7.14 -15.56 21.75
C GLU A 72 -7.54 -14.46 20.76
N VAL A 73 -8.44 -13.55 21.15
CA VAL A 73 -8.87 -12.44 20.29
C VAL A 73 -7.71 -11.48 20.01
N ALA A 74 -6.90 -11.15 21.01
CA ALA A 74 -5.70 -10.33 20.85
C ALA A 74 -4.69 -10.96 19.87
N SER A 75 -4.41 -12.26 20.03
CA SER A 75 -3.58 -13.03 19.10
C SER A 75 -4.15 -12.94 17.68
N GLY A 76 -5.46 -13.14 17.52
CA GLY A 76 -6.13 -13.04 16.22
C GLY A 76 -5.96 -11.67 15.55
N ILE A 77 -6.10 -10.58 16.30
CA ILE A 77 -5.88 -9.21 15.80
C ILE A 77 -4.44 -9.03 15.31
N VAL A 78 -3.45 -9.45 16.12
CA VAL A 78 -2.02 -9.33 15.76
C VAL A 78 -1.72 -10.15 14.51
N CYS A 79 -2.10 -11.42 14.48
CA CYS A 79 -1.86 -12.29 13.32
C CYS A 79 -2.52 -11.73 12.05
N GLN A 80 -3.72 -11.17 12.15
CA GLN A 80 -4.39 -10.54 11.01
C GLN A 80 -3.60 -9.34 10.48
N LEU A 81 -3.12 -8.44 11.35
CA LEU A 81 -2.30 -7.30 10.96
C LEU A 81 -1.00 -7.76 10.29
N ILE A 82 -0.31 -8.75 10.86
CA ILE A 82 0.92 -9.32 10.30
C ILE A 82 0.67 -9.94 8.93
N SER A 83 -0.43 -10.67 8.75
CA SER A 83 -0.81 -11.22 7.44
C SER A 83 -1.03 -10.14 6.39
N LYS A 84 -1.35 -8.91 6.79
CA LYS A 84 -1.49 -7.75 5.89
C LYS A 84 -0.19 -6.95 5.72
N GLY A 85 0.94 -7.48 6.17
CA GLY A 85 2.27 -6.89 6.00
C GLY A 85 2.62 -5.84 7.06
N ALA A 86 1.99 -5.88 8.24
CA ALA A 86 2.28 -4.92 9.30
C ALA A 86 3.74 -4.97 9.80
N ILE A 87 4.30 -3.79 10.03
CA ILE A 87 5.64 -3.55 10.58
C ILE A 87 5.50 -2.80 11.91
N LEU A 88 6.37 -3.15 12.86
CA LEU A 88 6.46 -2.54 14.18
C LEU A 88 7.63 -1.55 14.22
N TYR A 89 7.38 -0.37 14.74
CA TYR A 89 8.41 0.63 15.01
C TYR A 89 8.82 0.65 16.49
N ASN A 90 8.01 0.09 17.39
CA ASN A 90 8.25 0.14 18.83
C ASN A 90 8.67 -1.23 19.38
N ILE A 91 9.75 -1.24 20.16
CA ILE A 91 10.22 -2.44 20.87
C ILE A 91 9.20 -2.80 21.95
N SER A 92 8.57 -1.79 22.56
CA SER A 92 7.46 -1.99 23.50
C SER A 92 6.34 -2.86 22.93
N SER A 93 6.04 -2.75 21.62
CA SER A 93 5.06 -3.60 20.95
C SER A 93 5.50 -5.06 20.85
N ILE A 94 6.81 -5.31 20.69
CA ILE A 94 7.37 -6.67 20.62
C ILE A 94 7.16 -7.38 21.95
N TYR A 95 7.41 -6.72 23.08
CA TYR A 95 7.18 -7.32 24.40
C TYR A 95 5.71 -7.74 24.60
N VAL A 96 4.75 -6.94 24.12
CA VAL A 96 3.32 -7.31 24.20
C VAL A 96 3.01 -8.54 23.34
N ILE A 97 3.68 -8.72 22.19
CA ILE A 97 3.55 -9.92 21.37
C ILE A 97 4.18 -11.12 22.06
N ASP A 98 5.35 -10.96 22.69
CA ASP A 98 6.00 -12.02 23.46
C ASP A 98 5.09 -12.51 24.61
N GLU A 99 4.39 -11.59 25.29
CA GLU A 99 3.35 -11.92 26.29
C GLU A 99 2.14 -12.67 25.71
N LEU A 100 1.91 -12.65 24.40
CA LEU A 100 0.88 -13.44 23.74
C LEU A 100 1.38 -14.86 23.39
N GLU A 101 2.69 -15.11 23.40
CA GLU A 101 3.24 -16.46 23.16
C GLU A 101 2.87 -17.46 24.28
N GLU A 102 2.42 -16.98 25.44
CA GLU A 102 1.80 -17.81 26.48
C GLU A 102 0.55 -18.55 25.98
N PHE A 103 -0.11 -18.03 24.94
CA PHE A 103 -1.15 -18.76 24.23
C PHE A 103 -0.51 -19.75 23.25
N GLU A 104 -0.68 -21.03 23.53
CA GLU A 104 -0.02 -22.15 22.83
C GLU A 104 -0.13 -22.06 21.29
N SER A 105 -1.26 -21.55 20.78
CA SER A 105 -1.50 -21.42 19.33
C SER A 105 -0.93 -20.14 18.71
N HIS A 106 -0.56 -19.11 19.49
CA HIS A 106 -0.12 -17.81 18.97
C HIS A 106 1.09 -17.94 18.05
N LYS A 107 2.11 -18.69 18.47
CA LYS A 107 3.35 -18.89 17.71
C LYS A 107 3.10 -19.55 16.35
N ALA A 108 2.20 -20.53 16.30
CA ALA A 108 1.82 -21.19 15.05
C ALA A 108 1.05 -20.22 14.14
N ASN A 109 0.09 -19.48 14.70
CA ASN A 109 -0.70 -18.49 13.95
C ASN A 109 0.16 -17.35 13.39
N MET A 110 1.16 -16.89 14.13
CA MET A 110 2.13 -15.89 13.66
C MET A 110 2.95 -16.40 12.48
N LYS A 111 3.46 -17.65 12.53
CA LYS A 111 4.18 -18.26 11.40
C LYS A 111 3.31 -18.34 10.16
N ASN A 112 2.06 -18.77 10.31
CA ASN A 112 1.11 -18.85 9.19
C ASN A 112 0.82 -17.45 8.63
N ALA A 113 0.60 -16.45 9.49
CA ALA A 113 0.37 -15.07 9.06
C ALA A 113 1.55 -14.49 8.26
N TYR A 114 2.78 -14.75 8.70
CA TYR A 114 3.97 -14.34 7.95
C TYR A 114 4.08 -15.05 6.60
N ALA A 115 3.93 -16.38 6.58
CA ALA A 115 3.99 -17.16 5.35
C ALA A 115 2.91 -16.71 4.34
N ASP A 116 1.70 -16.44 4.81
CA ASP A 116 0.60 -15.93 3.99
C ASP A 116 0.95 -14.57 3.35
N TYR A 117 1.57 -13.66 4.11
CA TYR A 117 2.02 -12.38 3.59
C TYR A 117 3.15 -12.55 2.57
N GLU A 118 4.19 -13.33 2.90
CA GLU A 118 5.34 -13.56 2.03
C GLU A 118 4.93 -14.18 0.69
N ASN A 119 4.08 -15.21 0.71
CA ASN A 119 3.58 -15.85 -0.51
C ASN A 119 2.81 -14.85 -1.39
N ARG A 120 1.88 -14.08 -0.81
CA ARG A 120 1.15 -13.03 -1.56
C ARG A 120 2.07 -11.95 -2.12
N ALA A 121 3.08 -11.54 -1.35
CA ALA A 121 4.03 -10.52 -1.78
C ALA A 121 4.90 -11.02 -2.96
N LEU A 122 5.37 -12.27 -2.91
CA LEU A 122 6.13 -12.89 -3.99
C LEU A 122 5.30 -13.00 -5.28
N ASP A 123 4.07 -13.53 -5.18
CA ASP A 123 3.16 -13.63 -6.32
C ASP A 123 2.86 -12.25 -6.92
N PHE A 124 2.67 -11.25 -6.07
CA PHE A 124 2.42 -9.88 -6.51
C PHE A 124 3.64 -9.27 -7.22
N ILE A 125 4.86 -9.53 -6.74
CA ILE A 125 6.09 -9.09 -7.41
C ILE A 125 6.17 -9.69 -8.82
N THR A 126 5.81 -10.97 -9.00
CA THR A 126 5.75 -11.60 -10.33
C THR A 126 4.75 -10.90 -11.25
N ILE A 127 3.56 -10.54 -10.74
CA ILE A 127 2.57 -9.76 -11.49
C ILE A 127 3.15 -8.40 -11.91
N VAL A 128 3.73 -7.65 -10.96
CA VAL A 128 4.32 -6.32 -11.18
C VAL A 128 5.43 -6.38 -12.25
N GLN A 129 6.29 -7.39 -12.20
CA GLN A 129 7.35 -7.60 -13.19
C GLN A 129 6.78 -7.91 -14.58
N SER A 130 5.74 -8.74 -14.65
CA SER A 130 5.11 -9.11 -15.93
C SER A 130 4.21 -8.02 -16.52
N ALA A 131 3.92 -6.97 -15.76
CA ALA A 131 3.06 -5.86 -16.18
C ALA A 131 3.84 -4.68 -16.76
N THR A 132 5.15 -4.80 -16.95
CA THR A 132 5.99 -3.72 -17.46
C THR A 132 6.95 -4.17 -18.54
N SER A 133 7.27 -3.28 -19.47
CA SER A 133 8.40 -3.47 -20.40
C SER A 133 9.75 -3.08 -19.79
N GLY A 134 9.74 -2.39 -18.65
CA GLY A 134 10.94 -1.86 -18.00
C GLY A 134 11.36 -2.63 -16.75
N LYS A 135 12.33 -2.08 -16.02
CA LYS A 135 12.83 -2.66 -14.77
C LYS A 135 12.01 -2.17 -13.58
N VAL A 136 11.50 -3.10 -12.77
CA VAL A 136 10.96 -2.83 -11.43
C VAL A 136 12.13 -2.47 -10.50
N ARG A 137 12.05 -1.31 -9.85
CA ARG A 137 13.05 -0.78 -8.93
C ARG A 137 12.69 -1.03 -7.47
N ASP A 138 11.42 -0.84 -7.13
CA ASP A 138 10.91 -1.02 -5.77
C ASP A 138 9.43 -1.41 -5.78
N VAL A 139 9.04 -2.21 -4.79
CA VAL A 139 7.67 -2.69 -4.58
C VAL A 139 7.40 -2.66 -3.07
N LYS A 140 6.46 -1.82 -2.65
CA LYS A 140 5.99 -1.77 -1.26
C LYS A 140 4.50 -2.09 -1.23
N ILE A 141 4.13 -2.97 -0.31
CA ILE A 141 2.74 -3.35 -0.01
C ILE A 141 2.48 -2.93 1.44
N ASP A 142 1.46 -2.10 1.65
CA ASP A 142 0.98 -1.70 2.97
C ASP A 142 -0.55 -1.83 3.00
N ASN A 143 -1.02 -2.99 3.47
CA ASN A 143 -2.42 -3.39 3.37
C ASN A 143 -2.94 -3.29 1.92
N SER A 144 -3.87 -2.38 1.62
CA SER A 144 -4.40 -2.14 0.26
C SER A 144 -3.68 -1.01 -0.49
N THR A 145 -2.61 -0.44 0.08
CA THR A 145 -1.79 0.58 -0.57
C THR A 145 -0.57 -0.05 -1.22
N LEU A 146 -0.37 0.24 -2.51
CA LEU A 146 0.73 -0.24 -3.32
C LEU A 146 1.61 0.93 -3.76
N CYS A 147 2.91 0.87 -3.50
CA CYS A 147 3.88 1.83 -4.04
C CYS A 147 4.86 1.09 -4.94
N LEU A 148 4.88 1.44 -6.23
CA LEU A 148 5.64 0.77 -7.26
C LEU A 148 6.58 1.76 -7.94
N GLU A 149 7.85 1.44 -8.04
CA GLU A 149 8.84 2.25 -8.76
C GLU A 149 9.41 1.47 -9.95
N TYR A 150 9.43 2.11 -11.11
CA TYR A 150 9.94 1.56 -12.36
C TYR A 150 11.02 2.47 -12.97
N SER A 151 11.86 1.91 -13.84
CA SER A 151 12.78 2.69 -14.68
C SER A 151 12.06 3.72 -15.55
N GLN A 152 12.77 4.79 -15.96
CA GLN A 152 12.19 5.91 -16.70
C GLN A 152 11.50 5.52 -18.02
N ASP A 153 12.01 4.53 -18.74
CA ASP A 153 11.51 4.14 -20.07
C ASP A 153 10.44 3.02 -20.01
N SER A 154 9.82 2.83 -18.85
CA SER A 154 8.88 1.72 -18.63
C SER A 154 7.49 2.05 -19.18
N LYS A 155 6.89 1.12 -19.92
CA LYS A 155 5.45 1.08 -20.15
C LYS A 155 4.83 0.12 -19.15
N VAL A 156 3.76 0.54 -18.47
CA VAL A 156 3.17 -0.21 -17.34
C VAL A 156 1.68 -0.47 -17.58
N ASP A 157 1.30 -1.74 -17.54
CA ASP A 157 -0.09 -2.18 -17.55
C ASP A 157 -0.67 -2.10 -16.11
N VAL A 158 -1.26 -0.95 -15.81
CA VAL A 158 -1.91 -0.69 -14.52
C VAL A 158 -3.13 -1.61 -14.29
N ALA A 159 -3.82 -2.02 -15.36
CA ALA A 159 -4.97 -2.91 -15.22
C ALA A 159 -4.53 -4.30 -14.74
N LYS A 160 -3.43 -4.83 -15.27
CA LYS A 160 -2.84 -6.09 -14.82
C LYS A 160 -2.38 -6.04 -13.36
N ILE A 161 -1.76 -4.94 -12.93
CA ILE A 161 -1.37 -4.73 -11.53
C ILE A 161 -2.58 -4.74 -10.60
N THR A 162 -3.58 -3.90 -10.91
CA THR A 162 -4.76 -3.73 -10.05
C THR A 162 -5.63 -4.98 -10.00
N ASN A 163 -5.78 -5.70 -11.12
CA ASN A 163 -6.48 -6.98 -11.18
C ASN A 163 -5.71 -8.08 -10.45
N GLY A 164 -4.39 -8.12 -10.58
CA GLY A 164 -3.54 -9.10 -9.90
C GLY A 164 -3.52 -8.91 -8.38
N ALA A 165 -3.41 -7.66 -7.91
CA ALA A 165 -3.56 -7.33 -6.49
C ALA A 165 -4.91 -7.82 -5.93
N ARG A 166 -5.98 -7.68 -6.73
CA ARG A 166 -7.31 -8.17 -6.35
C ARG A 166 -7.36 -9.69 -6.28
N GLY A 167 -6.82 -10.38 -7.28
CA GLY A 167 -6.76 -11.84 -7.32
C GLY A 167 -6.01 -12.46 -6.14
N LEU A 168 -5.04 -11.73 -5.57
CA LEU A 168 -4.28 -12.15 -4.39
C LEU A 168 -4.91 -11.72 -3.04
N GLY A 169 -6.07 -11.07 -3.06
CA GLY A 169 -6.72 -10.57 -1.84
C GLY A 169 -5.95 -9.46 -1.11
N ILE A 170 -5.03 -8.79 -1.82
CA ILE A 170 -4.31 -7.60 -1.34
C ILE A 170 -5.27 -6.41 -1.38
N THR A 171 -6.02 -6.28 -2.49
CA THR A 171 -7.22 -5.43 -2.58
C THR A 171 -8.42 -6.37 -2.59
N GLN A 172 -9.23 -6.42 -1.52
CA GLN A 172 -10.29 -7.44 -1.44
C GLN A 172 -11.48 -7.08 -2.34
N GLU A 173 -12.23 -8.08 -2.79
CA GLU A 173 -13.57 -7.87 -3.34
C GLU A 173 -14.45 -7.23 -2.25
N GLY A 174 -14.97 -6.03 -2.52
CA GLY A 174 -15.69 -5.22 -1.53
C GLY A 174 -14.83 -4.22 -0.75
N VAL A 175 -13.49 -4.21 -0.90
CA VAL A 175 -12.68 -3.05 -0.48
C VAL A 175 -13.08 -1.88 -1.37
N GLN A 176 -13.75 -0.91 -0.76
CA GLN A 176 -14.10 0.37 -1.39
C GLN A 176 -12.86 1.13 -1.90
N TYR A 177 -11.66 0.80 -1.40
CA TYR A 177 -10.49 1.67 -1.56
C TYR A 177 -9.16 0.92 -1.70
N GLY A 178 -8.68 0.77 -2.95
CA GLY A 178 -7.28 0.44 -3.25
C GLY A 178 -6.52 1.70 -3.64
N ARG A 179 -5.34 1.96 -3.06
CA ARG A 179 -4.52 3.13 -3.40
C ARG A 179 -3.21 2.68 -4.04
N ASN A 180 -2.93 3.15 -5.25
CA ASN A 180 -1.71 2.80 -5.96
C ASN A 180 -0.93 4.07 -6.24
N ILE A 181 0.35 4.08 -5.89
CA ILE A 181 1.31 5.11 -6.24
C ILE A 181 2.31 4.47 -7.19
N ILE A 182 2.31 4.92 -8.45
CA ILE A 182 3.19 4.39 -9.48
C ILE A 182 4.17 5.48 -9.87
N LYS A 183 5.46 5.17 -9.76
CA LYS A 183 6.56 6.05 -10.13
C LYS A 183 7.31 5.48 -11.33
N ILE A 184 7.49 6.28 -12.37
CA ILE A 184 8.23 5.95 -13.59
C ILE A 184 9.28 7.05 -13.78
N GLY A 185 10.54 6.73 -13.48
CA GLY A 185 11.60 7.75 -13.46
C GLY A 185 11.30 8.85 -12.44
N LYS A 186 11.07 10.09 -12.92
CA LYS A 186 10.71 11.24 -12.09
C LYS A 186 9.20 11.49 -11.99
N SER A 187 8.40 10.86 -12.84
CA SER A 187 6.94 11.01 -12.83
C SER A 187 6.34 10.08 -11.78
N GLU A 188 5.39 10.59 -11.01
CA GLU A 188 4.63 9.81 -10.02
C GLU A 188 3.15 10.11 -10.18
N VAL A 189 2.33 9.06 -10.14
CA VAL A 189 0.89 9.13 -10.30
C VAL A 189 0.18 8.36 -9.19
N GLU A 190 -0.91 8.94 -8.69
CA GLU A 190 -1.79 8.32 -7.71
C GLU A 190 -3.08 7.84 -8.38
N ILE A 191 -3.43 6.59 -8.10
CA ILE A 191 -4.59 5.90 -8.66
C ILE A 191 -5.39 5.30 -7.51
N ILE A 192 -6.65 5.70 -7.40
CA ILE A 192 -7.61 5.10 -6.48
C ILE A 192 -8.44 4.10 -7.28
N THR A 193 -8.49 2.86 -6.81
CA THR A 193 -9.32 1.82 -7.40
C THR A 193 -10.49 1.53 -6.47
N GLU A 194 -11.70 1.74 -6.99
CA GLU A 194 -12.96 1.44 -6.30
C GLU A 194 -13.86 0.66 -7.26
N ASN A 195 -14.47 -0.43 -6.81
CA ASN A 195 -15.35 -1.28 -7.64
C ASN A 195 -14.74 -1.67 -9.01
N ALA A 196 -13.44 -1.98 -9.02
CA ALA A 196 -12.65 -2.28 -10.23
C ALA A 196 -12.49 -1.14 -11.25
N ILE A 197 -12.92 0.08 -10.92
CA ILE A 197 -12.71 1.30 -11.69
C ILE A 197 -11.43 1.97 -11.20
N ARG A 198 -10.50 2.24 -12.12
CA ARG A 198 -9.26 2.97 -11.81
C ARG A 198 -9.50 4.46 -11.99
N ASN A 199 -9.31 5.24 -10.94
CA ASN A 199 -9.41 6.70 -10.99
C ASN A 199 -8.04 7.33 -10.79
N TYR A 200 -7.53 8.03 -11.80
CA TYR A 200 -6.28 8.79 -11.73
C TYR A 200 -6.57 10.12 -11.05
N VAL A 201 -6.09 10.30 -9.82
CA VAL A 201 -6.52 11.40 -8.95
C VAL A 201 -5.45 12.45 -8.69
N GLY A 202 -4.19 12.14 -9.01
CA GLY A 202 -3.06 12.99 -8.67
C GLY A 202 -1.79 12.66 -9.44
N LEU A 203 -0.96 13.68 -9.67
CA LEU A 203 0.41 13.54 -10.16
C LEU A 203 1.35 14.40 -9.30
N ALA A 204 2.58 13.94 -9.10
CA ALA A 204 3.59 14.73 -8.41
C ALA A 204 4.04 15.91 -9.27
N ASP A 205 4.52 16.97 -8.63
CA ASP A 205 4.93 18.19 -9.32
C ASP A 205 6.06 17.87 -10.33
N GLY A 206 5.95 18.40 -11.55
CA GLY A 206 6.88 18.11 -12.64
C GLY A 206 6.71 16.74 -13.31
N SER A 207 5.73 15.94 -12.89
CA SER A 207 5.39 14.69 -13.57
C SER A 207 4.77 14.95 -14.94
N ASN A 208 5.00 14.00 -15.84
CA ASN A 208 4.40 13.97 -17.15
C ASN A 208 4.21 12.50 -17.53
N ILE A 209 2.98 12.08 -17.76
CA ILE A 209 2.65 10.70 -18.11
C ILE A 209 1.73 10.68 -19.32
N VAL A 210 1.79 9.58 -20.07
CA VAL A 210 0.90 9.30 -21.18
C VAL A 210 0.11 8.04 -20.84
N LEU A 211 -1.21 8.13 -20.93
CA LEU A 211 -2.12 7.00 -20.87
C LEU A 211 -2.47 6.60 -22.29
N THR A 212 -2.35 5.33 -22.62
CA THR A 212 -2.73 4.78 -23.92
C THR A 212 -4.05 4.04 -23.78
N PHE A 213 -5.03 4.38 -24.62
CA PHE A 213 -6.32 3.71 -24.68
C PHE A 213 -6.52 3.06 -26.04
N ASP A 214 -6.83 1.77 -26.06
CA ASP A 214 -7.24 1.09 -27.27
C ASP A 214 -8.63 1.58 -27.71
N THR A 215 -8.76 1.95 -28.98
CA THR A 215 -10.03 2.37 -29.60
C THR A 215 -10.27 1.66 -30.92
N GLY A 216 -11.47 1.77 -31.48
CA GLY A 216 -11.78 1.30 -32.84
C GLY A 216 -10.93 1.96 -33.94
N LEU A 217 -10.27 3.09 -33.65
CA LEU A 217 -9.36 3.80 -34.55
C LEU A 217 -7.87 3.59 -34.20
N GLY A 218 -7.57 2.58 -33.37
CA GLY A 218 -6.23 2.30 -32.84
C GLY A 218 -5.96 2.98 -31.50
N GLU A 219 -4.69 3.09 -31.13
CA GLU A 219 -4.28 3.67 -29.86
C GLU A 219 -4.51 5.19 -29.81
N LEU A 220 -5.17 5.65 -28.73
CA LEU A 220 -5.32 7.05 -28.37
C LEU A 220 -4.42 7.36 -27.18
N GLU A 221 -3.45 8.25 -27.37
CA GLU A 221 -2.57 8.73 -26.31
C GLU A 221 -3.13 9.99 -25.65
N VAL A 222 -3.29 9.92 -24.33
CA VAL A 222 -3.81 10.99 -23.48
C VAL A 222 -2.72 11.38 -22.49
N ARG A 223 -2.19 12.58 -22.63
CA ARG A 223 -1.14 13.12 -21.79
C ARG A 223 -1.74 13.78 -20.55
N LEU A 224 -1.17 13.48 -19.39
CA LEU A 224 -1.50 14.09 -18.11
C LEU A 224 -0.28 14.78 -17.50
N TYR A 225 -0.43 16.03 -17.09
CA TYR A 225 0.62 16.77 -16.41
C TYR A 225 0.05 17.83 -15.45
N PRO A 226 0.71 18.13 -14.31
CA PRO A 226 0.26 19.17 -13.40
C PRO A 226 0.31 20.56 -14.03
N ASP A 227 -0.68 21.40 -13.73
CA ASP A 227 -0.68 22.83 -14.00
C ASP A 227 -0.70 23.62 -12.67
N LYS A 228 -0.57 24.94 -12.77
CA LYS A 228 -0.76 25.86 -11.64
C LYS A 228 -2.18 25.65 -11.06
N GLN A 229 -2.33 25.86 -9.75
CA GLN A 229 -3.64 25.83 -9.04
C GLN A 229 -4.29 24.45 -8.86
N ASN A 230 -3.53 23.41 -8.50
CA ASN A 230 -4.07 22.06 -8.17
C ASN A 230 -4.89 21.42 -9.31
N LEU A 231 -4.61 21.77 -10.56
CA LEU A 231 -5.22 21.16 -11.75
C LEU A 231 -4.25 20.19 -12.41
N ILE A 232 -4.80 19.16 -13.04
CA ILE A 232 -4.07 18.27 -13.94
C ILE A 232 -4.63 18.49 -15.34
N LYS A 233 -3.77 18.90 -16.27
CA LYS A 233 -4.12 19.07 -17.67
C LYS A 233 -4.27 17.72 -18.34
N VAL A 234 -5.20 17.67 -19.28
CA VAL A 234 -5.52 16.49 -20.07
C VAL A 234 -5.44 16.91 -21.53
N GLU A 235 -4.54 16.30 -22.28
CA GLU A 235 -4.33 16.61 -23.69
C GLU A 235 -4.26 15.35 -24.53
N VAL A 236 -4.75 15.42 -25.76
CA VAL A 236 -4.58 14.37 -26.76
C VAL A 236 -3.62 14.89 -27.81
N GLU A 237 -2.63 14.08 -28.20
CA GLU A 237 -1.68 14.46 -29.24
C GLU A 237 -2.33 14.41 -30.64
N ASP A 238 -3.07 13.34 -30.93
CA ASP A 238 -3.76 13.13 -32.21
C ASP A 238 -5.17 13.76 -32.20
N GLN A 239 -5.21 15.07 -32.47
CA GLN A 239 -6.45 15.85 -32.52
C GLN A 239 -7.41 15.43 -33.66
N GLU A 240 -6.89 14.86 -34.76
CA GLU A 240 -7.73 14.39 -35.86
C GLU A 240 -8.46 13.10 -35.47
N LYS A 241 -7.74 12.15 -34.86
CA LYS A 241 -8.34 10.93 -34.30
C LYS A 241 -9.34 11.27 -33.21
N TRP A 242 -9.02 12.22 -32.33
CA TRP A 242 -9.96 12.67 -31.31
C TRP A 242 -11.28 13.18 -31.91
N LYS A 243 -11.24 14.04 -32.93
CA LYS A 243 -12.44 14.52 -33.63
C LYS A 243 -13.26 13.38 -34.26
N LYS A 244 -12.59 12.35 -34.80
CA LYS A 244 -13.28 11.16 -35.33
C LYS A 244 -13.97 10.39 -34.21
N LEU A 245 -13.30 10.17 -33.08
CA LEU A 245 -13.85 9.48 -31.91
C LEU A 245 -15.02 10.24 -31.28
N GLN A 246 -15.03 11.57 -31.31
CA GLN A 246 -16.15 12.37 -30.82
C GLN A 246 -17.47 12.04 -31.52
N ASN A 247 -17.41 11.73 -32.83
CA ASN A 247 -18.57 11.35 -33.64
C ASN A 247 -18.96 9.87 -33.49
N CYS A 248 -18.18 9.07 -32.76
CA CYS A 248 -18.49 7.68 -32.45
C CYS A 248 -19.13 7.58 -31.06
N GLU A 249 -20.08 6.65 -30.88
CA GLU A 249 -20.64 6.29 -29.55
C GLU A 249 -19.70 5.39 -28.72
N GLU A 250 -18.44 5.25 -29.13
CA GLU A 250 -17.46 4.42 -28.47
C GLU A 250 -17.10 4.96 -27.07
N ARG A 251 -17.15 4.05 -26.08
CA ARG A 251 -16.74 4.34 -24.70
C ARG A 251 -15.23 4.11 -24.54
N ILE A 252 -14.48 5.20 -24.44
CA ILE A 252 -13.04 5.15 -24.23
C ILE A 252 -12.75 4.92 -22.75
N GLY A 253 -11.96 3.88 -22.45
CA GLY A 253 -11.47 3.62 -21.10
C GLY A 253 -12.58 3.34 -20.08
N GLU A 254 -13.55 2.48 -20.40
CA GLU A 254 -14.75 2.22 -19.57
C GLU A 254 -14.46 1.89 -18.07
N LYS A 255 -13.28 1.34 -17.75
CA LYS A 255 -12.83 1.07 -16.36
C LYS A 255 -11.79 2.07 -15.86
N CYS A 256 -11.79 3.29 -16.41
CA CYS A 256 -10.85 4.36 -16.14
C CYS A 256 -11.58 5.70 -15.96
N LEU A 257 -11.21 6.42 -14.90
CA LEU A 257 -11.66 7.78 -14.63
C LEU A 257 -10.44 8.69 -14.44
N LEU A 258 -10.61 9.96 -14.76
CA LEU A 258 -9.65 11.03 -14.55
C LEU A 258 -10.27 12.06 -13.61
N GLY A 259 -9.79 12.13 -12.36
CA GLY A 259 -10.38 13.00 -11.34
C GLY A 259 -11.87 12.75 -11.08
N GLY A 260 -12.34 11.51 -11.24
CA GLY A 260 -13.75 11.14 -11.13
C GLY A 260 -14.61 11.39 -12.38
N CYS A 261 -14.04 11.95 -13.45
CA CYS A 261 -14.72 12.13 -14.73
C CYS A 261 -14.40 10.98 -15.69
N SER A 262 -15.29 10.73 -16.67
CA SER A 262 -14.94 9.81 -17.77
C SER A 262 -13.74 10.34 -18.55
N VAL A 263 -13.02 9.45 -19.23
CA VAL A 263 -11.86 9.84 -20.07
C VAL A 263 -12.28 10.87 -21.12
N ARG A 264 -13.44 10.68 -21.76
CA ARG A 264 -14.00 11.62 -22.74
C ARG A 264 -14.24 13.00 -22.13
N ASP A 265 -14.98 13.08 -21.02
CA ASP A 265 -15.31 14.37 -20.39
C ASP A 265 -14.05 15.12 -19.94
N ALA A 266 -13.05 14.39 -19.42
CA ALA A 266 -11.80 14.98 -18.97
C ALA A 266 -10.96 15.54 -20.14
N ILE A 267 -10.95 14.86 -21.29
CA ILE A 267 -10.33 15.37 -22.53
C ILE A 267 -11.07 16.62 -23.02
N GLU A 268 -12.40 16.61 -23.07
CA GLU A 268 -13.20 17.76 -23.53
C GLU A 268 -13.02 18.99 -22.65
N ARG A 269 -12.95 18.79 -21.34
CA ARG A 269 -12.65 19.87 -20.38
C ARG A 269 -11.19 20.33 -20.47
N GLY A 270 -10.28 19.45 -20.89
CA GLY A 270 -8.84 19.67 -20.95
C GLY A 270 -8.15 19.68 -19.59
N PHE A 271 -8.87 19.39 -18.49
CA PHE A 271 -8.31 19.30 -17.14
C PHE A 271 -9.25 18.57 -16.16
N PHE A 272 -8.71 18.19 -15.01
CA PHE A 272 -9.47 17.85 -13.81
C PHE A 272 -8.78 18.38 -12.54
N THR A 273 -9.54 18.53 -11.46
CA THR A 273 -8.99 18.94 -10.16
C THR A 273 -8.28 17.78 -9.49
N ARG A 274 -7.04 18.00 -9.05
CA ARG A 274 -6.30 17.06 -8.23
C ARG A 274 -7.04 16.87 -6.90
N SER A 275 -7.55 15.66 -6.68
CA SER A 275 -8.29 15.28 -5.47
C SER A 275 -7.46 14.47 -4.49
N GLY A 276 -6.24 14.07 -4.88
CA GLY A 276 -5.26 13.44 -3.99
C GLY A 276 -4.46 14.47 -3.20
N GLU A 277 -4.52 14.38 -1.87
CA GLU A 277 -3.32 14.63 -1.08
C GLU A 277 -2.32 13.57 -1.54
N LEU A 278 -1.41 13.89 -2.47
CA LEU A 278 -0.17 13.14 -2.56
C LEU A 278 0.47 13.30 -1.20
N ILE A 279 0.14 12.37 -0.30
CA ILE A 279 0.80 12.22 0.96
C ILE A 279 2.19 11.85 0.52
N ARG A 280 3.05 12.86 0.39
CA ARG A 280 4.50 12.73 0.24
C ARG A 280 4.92 11.91 1.45
N SER A 281 4.85 10.59 1.36
CA SER A 281 5.14 9.71 2.49
C SER A 281 6.62 9.69 2.75
N GLU A 282 7.44 10.07 1.77
CA GLU A 282 8.89 10.18 1.93
C GLU A 282 9.47 11.35 1.10
N THR A 283 10.42 12.08 1.70
CA THR A 283 11.47 12.76 0.93
C THR A 283 12.47 11.67 0.53
N ILE A 284 12.51 11.31 -0.76
CA ILE A 284 13.49 10.34 -1.27
C ILE A 284 14.80 11.09 -1.54
N SER A 285 15.77 10.91 -0.65
CA SER A 285 17.17 11.26 -0.88
C SER A 285 17.96 10.01 -1.25
N GLN A 286 18.88 10.12 -2.20
CA GLN A 286 19.81 9.05 -2.54
C GLN A 286 20.54 8.60 -1.27
N SER A 287 20.41 7.32 -0.90
CA SER A 287 21.10 6.80 0.28
C SER A 287 22.60 6.82 0.02
N ASP A 288 23.36 7.58 0.81
CA ASP A 288 24.79 7.37 0.92
C ASP A 288 25.02 5.92 1.37
N ALA A 289 25.64 5.10 0.52
CA ALA A 289 25.94 3.70 0.79
C ALA A 289 26.80 3.47 2.06
N THR A 290 27.32 4.55 2.64
CA THR A 290 28.06 4.56 3.92
C THR A 290 27.16 4.57 5.15
N LYS A 291 25.85 4.81 5.03
CA LYS A 291 24.88 4.74 6.15
C LYS A 291 23.97 3.52 6.03
N VAL A 292 24.57 2.33 6.18
CA VAL A 292 23.82 1.09 6.39
C VAL A 292 23.09 1.16 7.73
N GLY A 293 21.76 1.29 7.69
CA GLY A 293 20.93 1.30 8.89
C GLY A 293 21.06 -0.01 9.69
N PRO A 294 20.74 0.00 11.00
CA PRO A 294 20.91 -1.17 11.88
C PRO A 294 20.19 -2.44 11.40
N TRP A 295 19.14 -2.29 10.59
CA TRP A 295 18.33 -3.38 10.06
C TRP A 295 19.09 -4.24 9.02
N ALA A 296 19.80 -3.61 8.08
CA ALA A 296 20.57 -4.30 7.04
C ALA A 296 21.80 -5.05 7.61
N LYS A 297 22.27 -4.67 8.81
CA LYS A 297 23.27 -5.45 9.56
C LYS A 297 22.68 -6.71 10.19
N ARG A 298 21.44 -6.68 10.71
CA ARG A 298 20.79 -7.84 11.35
C ARG A 298 20.41 -8.93 10.35
N GLU A 299 19.96 -8.54 9.17
CA GLU A 299 19.57 -9.49 8.13
C GLU A 299 20.78 -10.22 7.51
N LYS A 300 21.92 -9.52 7.38
CA LYS A 300 23.20 -10.14 7.01
C LYS A 300 23.70 -11.14 8.06
N MET A 301 23.53 -10.85 9.36
CA MET A 301 23.92 -11.79 10.43
C MET A 301 23.03 -13.04 10.46
N ARG A 302 21.71 -12.91 10.19
CA ARG A 302 20.81 -14.07 10.10
C ARG A 302 21.16 -15.00 8.93
N LYS A 303 21.50 -14.44 7.75
CA LYS A 303 21.95 -15.23 6.59
C LYS A 303 23.33 -15.88 6.80
N ALA A 304 24.24 -15.23 7.53
CA ALA A 304 25.54 -15.82 7.86
C ALA A 304 25.40 -17.00 8.84
N SER A 305 24.55 -16.85 9.87
CA SER A 305 24.29 -17.90 10.86
C SER A 305 23.62 -19.15 10.26
N SER A 306 22.70 -18.96 9.30
CA SER A 306 22.05 -20.11 8.63
C SER A 306 23.01 -20.85 7.69
N LEU A 307 23.95 -20.15 7.04
CA LEU A 307 24.97 -20.82 6.21
C LEU A 307 25.93 -21.67 7.04
N GLU A 308 26.34 -21.19 8.22
CA GLU A 308 27.25 -21.94 9.11
C GLU A 308 26.58 -23.20 9.68
N GLU A 309 25.28 -23.16 10.01
CA GLU A 309 24.53 -24.35 10.45
C GLU A 309 24.31 -25.38 9.33
N THR A 310 24.33 -24.96 8.06
CA THR A 310 24.14 -25.87 6.92
C THR A 310 25.44 -26.57 6.52
N VAL A 311 26.58 -25.91 6.70
CA VAL A 311 27.91 -26.49 6.42
C VAL A 311 28.39 -27.40 7.57
N GLY A 312 27.98 -27.13 8.81
CA GLY A 312 28.33 -27.96 9.98
C GLY A 312 27.58 -29.29 10.11
N ARG A 313 26.60 -29.58 9.25
CA ARG A 313 25.84 -30.85 9.22
C ARG A 313 26.22 -31.77 8.05
N SER A 314 27.28 -31.43 7.29
CA SER A 314 27.73 -32.21 6.13
C SER A 314 29.21 -32.62 6.21
N LEU A 315 29.75 -32.79 7.41
CA LEU A 315 31.03 -33.46 7.67
C LEU A 315 30.86 -34.50 8.78
#